data_AF-A0A6N3I2F9-F1
#
_entry.id   AF-A0A6N3I2F9-F1
#
_cell.length_a   1.000
_cell.length_b   1.000
_cell.length_c   1.000
_cell.angle_alpha   90.00
_cell.angle_beta   90.00
_cell.angle_gamma   90.00
#
_symmetry.space_group_name_H-M   'P 1'
#
loop_
_entity.id
_entity.type
_entity.pdbx_description
1 polymer ?
#
loop_
_entity_poly.entity_id
_entity_poly.type
_entity_poly.pdbx_seq_one_letter_code
_entity_poly.pdbx_strand_id
1 'polypeptide(L)'
;MNTAVLFHTGFNDGECNRLMFEGMKEKIVEDIRSAFEKDRTLSQNITSNLDFTFSGYKVKVEYAFSCHDENEAEAESFSNYCLQNIRQGLEEQGYTMEKICRA
;
A
#
# COMPACT_ATOMS: atom_id res chain seq x y z
N MET A 1 -9.19 5.89 -11.42
CA MET A 1 -8.68 6.85 -10.42
C MET A 1 -7.25 6.46 -10.06
N ASN A 2 -6.30 7.40 -10.00
CA ASN A 2 -4.96 7.13 -9.48
C ASN A 2 -4.98 7.23 -7.95
N THR A 3 -4.48 6.21 -7.29
CA THR A 3 -4.48 6.08 -5.83
C THR A 3 -3.05 5.87 -5.34
N ALA A 4 -2.73 6.48 -4.20
CA ALA A 4 -1.47 6.27 -3.50
C ALA A 4 -1.72 5.89 -2.03
N VAL A 5 -0.91 4.98 -1.52
CA VAL A 5 -0.92 4.61 -0.10
C VAL A 5 0.51 4.61 0.41
N LEU A 6 0.72 5.22 1.58
CA LEU A 6 2.02 5.26 2.23
C LEU A 6 2.04 4.24 3.37
N PHE A 7 3.05 3.39 3.38
CA PHE A 7 3.29 2.46 4.47
C PHE A 7 4.55 2.85 5.22
N HIS A 8 4.44 2.96 6.54
CA HIS A 8 5.57 3.06 7.46
C HIS A 8 6.04 1.65 7.79
N THR A 9 7.35 1.41 7.71
CA THR A 9 7.91 0.04 7.78
C THR A 9 8.33 -0.40 9.19
N GLY A 10 8.07 0.43 10.20
CA GLY A 10 8.49 0.20 11.58
C GLY A 10 9.97 0.49 11.86
N PHE A 11 10.78 0.72 10.81
CA PHE A 11 12.17 1.17 10.95
C PHE A 11 12.25 2.66 11.34
N ASN A 12 13.34 3.04 12.04
CA ASN A 12 13.61 4.43 12.47
C ASN A 12 15.06 4.84 12.17
N ASP A 13 15.39 6.12 12.38
CA ASP A 13 16.65 6.77 11.99
C ASP A 13 17.92 6.35 12.76
N GLY A 14 17.90 5.24 13.52
CA GLY A 14 19.12 4.66 14.09
C GLY A 14 20.13 4.21 13.01
N GLU A 15 21.42 4.48 13.21
CA GLU A 15 22.48 4.21 12.21
C GLU A 15 22.51 2.75 11.70
N CYS A 16 22.25 1.76 12.56
CA CYS A 16 22.22 0.34 12.17
C CYS A 16 21.01 -0.03 11.29
N ASN A 17 19.94 0.75 11.33
CA ASN A 17 18.67 0.41 10.66
C ASN A 17 18.73 0.60 9.15
N ARG A 18 19.62 1.46 8.65
CA ARG A 18 19.70 1.75 7.22
C ARG A 18 20.11 0.51 6.41
N LEU A 19 21.17 -0.19 6.82
CA LEU A 19 21.64 -1.39 6.12
C LEU A 19 20.64 -2.54 6.22
N MET A 20 20.02 -2.72 7.39
CA MET A 20 18.96 -3.71 7.57
C MET A 20 17.75 -3.40 6.68
N PHE A 21 17.34 -2.14 6.63
CA PHE A 21 16.23 -1.70 5.80
C PHE A 21 16.47 -1.94 4.32
N GLU A 22 17.66 -1.60 3.81
CA GLU A 22 18.02 -1.88 2.40
C GLU A 22 17.91 -3.38 2.07
N GLY A 23 18.38 -4.26 2.97
CA GLY A 23 18.25 -5.72 2.79
C GLY A 23 16.82 -6.26 2.93
N MET A 24 15.91 -5.49 3.52
CA MET A 24 14.51 -5.86 3.74
C MET A 24 13.56 -5.36 2.65
N LYS A 25 14.00 -4.47 1.76
CA LYS A 25 13.12 -3.85 0.75
C LYS A 25 12.36 -4.84 -0.11
N GLU A 26 13.02 -5.90 -0.57
CA GLU A 26 12.37 -6.94 -1.40
C GLU A 26 11.26 -7.63 -0.61
N LYS A 27 11.55 -8.06 0.62
CA LYS A 27 10.54 -8.67 1.51
C LYS A 27 9.38 -7.71 1.79
N ILE A 28 9.65 -6.43 2.03
CA ILE A 28 8.60 -5.42 2.27
C ILE A 28 7.68 -5.29 1.05
N VAL A 29 8.26 -5.27 -0.17
CA VAL A 29 7.48 -5.26 -1.41
C VAL A 29 6.63 -6.53 -1.53
N GLU A 30 7.19 -7.70 -1.24
CA GLU A 30 6.46 -8.97 -1.30
C GLU A 30 5.33 -9.05 -0.28
N ASP A 31 5.57 -8.64 0.97
CA ASP A 31 4.57 -8.62 2.04
C ASP A 31 3.38 -7.74 1.64
N ILE A 32 3.64 -6.51 1.18
CA ILE A 32 2.60 -5.57 0.76
C ILE A 32 1.89 -6.05 -0.50
N ARG A 33 2.63 -6.47 -1.53
CA ARG A 33 2.05 -7.02 -2.77
C ARG A 33 1.12 -8.20 -2.45
N SER A 34 1.56 -9.12 -1.61
CA SER A 34 0.76 -10.29 -1.23
C SER A 34 -0.52 -9.89 -0.51
N ALA A 35 -0.50 -8.86 0.33
CA ALA A 35 -1.71 -8.35 0.97
C ALA A 35 -2.72 -7.81 -0.06
N PHE A 36 -2.26 -7.05 -1.05
CA PHE A 36 -3.10 -6.54 -2.14
C PHE A 36 -3.69 -7.67 -2.99
N GLU A 37 -2.88 -8.68 -3.34
CA GLU A 37 -3.30 -9.79 -4.20
C GLU A 37 -4.24 -10.78 -3.49
N LYS A 38 -4.09 -10.97 -2.17
CA LYS A 38 -4.93 -11.89 -1.38
C LYS A 38 -6.34 -11.34 -1.16
N ASP A 39 -6.50 -10.02 -1.09
CA ASP A 39 -7.84 -9.41 -1.00
C ASP A 39 -8.48 -9.36 -2.39
N ARG A 40 -9.50 -10.21 -2.60
CA ARG A 40 -10.18 -10.32 -3.89
C ARG A 40 -10.90 -9.02 -4.27
N THR A 41 -11.51 -8.36 -3.31
CA THR A 41 -12.29 -7.13 -3.55
C THR A 41 -11.37 -6.02 -4.04
N LEU A 42 -10.21 -5.84 -3.41
CA LEU A 42 -9.20 -4.87 -3.82
C LEU A 42 -8.58 -5.22 -5.17
N SER A 43 -8.04 -6.44 -5.30
CA SER A 43 -7.30 -6.86 -6.50
C SER A 43 -8.13 -6.84 -7.78
N GLN A 44 -9.42 -7.17 -7.71
CA GLN A 44 -10.32 -7.15 -8.88
C GLN A 44 -10.58 -5.74 -9.42
N ASN A 45 -10.43 -4.70 -8.58
CA ASN A 45 -10.70 -3.32 -8.94
C ASN A 45 -9.41 -2.53 -9.25
N ILE A 46 -8.24 -3.17 -9.17
CA ILE A 46 -6.96 -2.59 -9.59
C ILE A 46 -6.73 -2.91 -11.06
N THR A 47 -6.52 -1.87 -11.87
CA THR A 47 -6.38 -2.00 -13.34
C THR A 47 -4.96 -1.76 -13.86
N SER A 48 -4.03 -1.41 -12.97
CA SER A 48 -2.60 -1.25 -13.27
C SER A 48 -1.75 -2.21 -12.45
N ASN A 49 -0.44 -2.16 -12.67
CA ASN A 49 0.53 -2.72 -11.73
C ASN A 49 0.56 -1.89 -10.44
N LEU A 50 1.17 -2.47 -9.40
CA LEU A 50 1.55 -1.76 -8.18
C LEU A 50 2.95 -1.20 -8.34
N ASP A 51 3.09 0.12 -8.30
CA ASP A 51 4.37 0.81 -8.38
C ASP A 51 4.86 1.18 -6.97
N PHE A 52 6.06 0.73 -6.62
CA PHE A 52 6.63 0.89 -5.27
C PHE A 52 7.76 1.92 -5.28
N THR A 53 7.62 2.96 -4.46
CA THR A 53 8.66 4.00 -4.29
C THR A 53 9.05 4.12 -2.82
N PHE A 54 10.35 3.96 -2.53
CA PHE A 54 10.88 4.10 -1.17
C PHE A 54 11.36 5.54 -0.91
N SER A 55 11.01 6.08 0.26
CA SER A 55 11.50 7.39 0.73
C SER A 55 11.70 7.34 2.25
N GLY A 56 12.97 7.41 2.68
CA GLY A 56 13.32 7.09 4.07
C GLY A 56 12.90 5.65 4.42
N TYR A 57 12.29 5.46 5.59
CA TYR A 57 11.71 4.19 6.04
C TYR A 57 10.23 4.04 5.70
N LYS A 58 9.81 4.63 4.58
CA LYS A 58 8.44 4.53 4.08
C LYS A 58 8.44 3.99 2.66
N VAL A 59 7.37 3.32 2.31
CA VAL A 59 7.10 2.86 0.94
C VAL A 59 5.76 3.40 0.49
N LYS A 60 5.77 4.13 -0.63
CA LYS A 60 4.58 4.59 -1.33
C LYS A 60 4.23 3.55 -2.38
N VAL A 61 2.95 3.14 -2.42
CA VAL A 61 2.40 2.24 -3.43
C VAL A 61 1.40 3.01 -4.26
N GLU A 62 1.63 3.08 -5.56
CA GLU A 62 0.79 3.76 -6.54
C GLU A 62 0.12 2.75 -7.47
N TYR A 63 -1.16 2.97 -7.77
CA TYR A 63 -1.94 2.11 -8.66
C TYR A 63 -3.19 2.82 -9.18
N ALA A 64 -3.74 2.31 -10.28
CA ALA A 64 -5.02 2.71 -10.83
C ALA A 64 -6.13 1.81 -10.27
N PHE A 65 -7.13 2.44 -9.67
CA PHE A 65 -8.34 1.79 -9.15
C PHE A 65 -9.54 2.20 -10.01
N SER A 66 -10.39 1.23 -10.36
CA SER A 66 -11.59 1.44 -11.16
C SER A 66 -12.75 0.64 -10.59
N CYS A 67 -13.86 1.32 -10.31
CA CYS A 67 -15.15 0.70 -10.02
C CYS A 67 -16.07 0.97 -11.22
N HIS A 68 -16.70 -0.07 -11.77
CA HIS A 68 -17.33 -0.03 -13.09
C HIS A 68 -18.59 0.86 -13.20
N ASP A 69 -19.24 1.20 -12.08
CA ASP A 69 -20.55 1.88 -12.08
C ASP A 69 -20.59 3.14 -11.18
N GLU A 70 -19.44 3.60 -10.68
CA GLU A 70 -19.36 4.60 -9.62
C GLU A 70 -18.74 5.92 -10.10
N ASN A 71 -19.25 7.05 -9.58
CA ASN A 71 -18.60 8.34 -9.76
C ASN A 71 -17.25 8.39 -8.99
N GLU A 72 -16.40 9.40 -9.24
CA GLU A 72 -15.07 9.47 -8.60
C GLU A 72 -15.12 9.41 -7.05
N ALA A 73 -16.14 10.00 -6.41
CA ALA A 73 -16.26 10.04 -4.96
C ALA A 73 -16.67 8.68 -4.36
N GLU A 74 -17.55 7.96 -5.07
CA GLU A 74 -17.92 6.58 -4.73
C GLU A 74 -16.72 5.64 -4.93
N ALA A 75 -16.02 5.76 -6.07
CA ALA A 75 -14.82 4.97 -6.34
C ALA A 75 -13.72 5.20 -5.29
N GLU A 76 -13.55 6.45 -4.81
CA GLU A 76 -12.64 6.74 -3.70
C GLU A 76 -13.11 6.10 -2.39
N SER A 77 -14.41 6.18 -2.08
CA SER A 77 -14.98 5.58 -0.87
C SER A 77 -14.84 4.05 -0.88
N PHE A 78 -15.07 3.42 -2.03
CA PHE A 78 -14.92 1.99 -2.20
C PHE A 78 -13.44 1.55 -2.15
N SER A 79 -12.54 2.33 -2.75
CA SER A 79 -11.09 2.12 -2.60
C SER A 79 -10.67 2.16 -1.13
N ASN A 80 -11.21 3.10 -0.33
CA ASN A 80 -10.92 3.18 1.10
C ASN A 80 -11.39 1.96 1.87
N TYR A 81 -12.61 1.50 1.57
CA TYR A 81 -13.15 0.29 2.16
C TYR A 81 -12.25 -0.91 1.87
N CYS A 82 -11.84 -1.10 0.62
CA CYS A 82 -10.93 -2.17 0.23
C CYS A 82 -9.57 -2.10 0.97
N LEU A 83 -9.02 -0.89 1.14
CA LEU A 83 -7.78 -0.70 1.89
C LEU A 83 -7.91 -1.04 3.38
N GLN A 84 -9.10 -0.85 3.98
CA GLN A 84 -9.30 -1.27 5.38
C GLN A 84 -9.23 -2.79 5.54
N ASN A 85 -9.62 -3.58 4.51
CA ASN A 85 -9.58 -5.04 4.60
C ASN A 85 -8.15 -5.59 4.74
N ILE A 86 -7.19 -4.97 4.06
CA ILE A 86 -5.78 -5.39 4.12
C ILE A 86 -5.01 -4.72 5.26
N ARG A 87 -5.59 -3.68 5.88
CA ARG A 87 -4.92 -2.87 6.91
C ARG A 87 -4.51 -3.70 8.12
N GLN A 88 -5.43 -4.47 8.69
CA GLN A 88 -5.14 -5.24 9.91
C GLN A 88 -3.99 -6.23 9.69
N GLY A 89 -4.01 -6.98 8.59
CA GLY A 89 -2.96 -7.97 8.31
C GLY A 89 -1.58 -7.35 8.07
N LEU A 90 -1.52 -6.12 7.57
CA LEU A 90 -0.28 -5.37 7.40
C LEU A 90 0.19 -4.75 8.73
N GLU A 91 -0.72 -4.25 9.56
CA GLU A 91 -0.40 -3.72 10.89
C GLU A 91 0.16 -4.81 11.81
N GLU A 92 -0.40 -6.03 11.77
CA GLU A 92 0.12 -7.20 12.48
C GLU A 92 1.54 -7.61 12.02
N GLN A 93 1.93 -7.26 10.80
CA GLN A 93 3.28 -7.46 10.27
C GLN A 93 4.23 -6.29 10.56
N GLY A 94 3.76 -5.24 11.23
CA GLY A 94 4.54 -4.06 11.60
C GLY A 94 4.47 -2.90 10.59
N TYR A 95 3.58 -2.98 9.59
CA TYR A 95 3.38 -1.91 8.61
C TYR A 95 2.19 -1.03 9.00
N THR A 96 2.42 0.26 9.24
CA THR A 96 1.32 1.20 9.49
C THR A 96 0.93 1.92 8.20
N MET A 97 -0.36 1.91 7.88
CA MET A 97 -0.90 2.52 6.68
C MET A 97 -1.31 3.98 6.93
N GLU A 98 -0.81 4.88 6.10
CA GLU A 98 -1.21 6.28 5.98
C GLU A 98 -1.74 6.49 4.56
N LYS A 99 -3.02 6.82 4.43
CA LYS A 99 -3.61 7.05 3.10
C LYS A 99 -3.14 8.40 2.56
N ILE A 100 -2.68 8.42 1.32
CA ILE A 100 -2.43 9.66 0.56
C ILE A 100 -3.53 9.77 -0.51
N CYS A 101 -4.49 10.67 -0.32
CA CYS A 101 -5.47 10.95 -1.37
C CYS A 101 -4.82 11.72 -2.53
N ARG A 102 -5.04 11.23 -3.76
CA ARG A 102 -4.51 11.68 -5.07
C ARG A 102 -2.98 11.86 -5.14
N ALA A 103 -2.32 10.97 -5.92
CA ALA A 103 -1.00 11.23 -6.47
C ALA A 103 -1.06 12.23 -7.63
#